data_AF-A0A0D6KEG0-F1
#
_entry.id   AF-A0A0D6KEG0-F1
#
_cell.length_a   1.000
_cell.length_b   1.000
_cell.length_c   1.000
_cell.angle_alpha   90.00
_cell.angle_beta   90.00
_cell.angle_gamma   90.00
#
_symmetry.space_group_name_H-M   'P 1'
#
loop_
_entity.id
_entity.type
_entity.pdbx_description
1 polymer ?
#
loop_
_entity_poly.entity_id
_entity_poly.type
_entity_poly.pdbx_seq_one_letter_code
_entity_poly.pdbx_strand_id
1 'polypeptide(L)'
;MDFTAPTPNPEKRKRGRPRKNANNFASGTLNQSSNSKVENDAMSTINDNLQIKDVAWEQEIEDNSIQLEGDIQKLDDIDTRGDLLIEGENLDIPTIFLESEVDLAANENPEELQIPTSVDSKVNLNKQEKIFKISTTIHIVDGEKGGAGKSFLSRAFIEYCAAIGHDVVIVDADTSNQDIVNIYDNVETAYFSDDDKLAKEADTIFDLAFENSVIVNLPAQVYSKVTNWIKDNDLTEIGKENSIKFVKWFVCTGGVDSVNFFLKSLEDLGESMLHVFVRNLGLCDDWKYIQEMPEFVAAQTKYNFIVMDFPKFPFWERNMVDRLGVTFEAAIAHPDLKVISKQRVKNFLKEAYAAFAGTGIVH
;
A
#
# COMPACT_ATOMS: atom_id res chain seq x y z
N MET A 1 -65.86 -9.72 -6.17
CA MET A 1 -67.07 -9.53 -5.37
C MET A 1 -66.84 -10.32 -4.08
N ASP A 2 -66.67 -9.76 -2.89
CA ASP A 2 -66.58 -8.36 -2.39
C ASP A 2 -65.58 -8.37 -1.19
N PHE A 3 -64.78 -7.35 -0.84
CA PHE A 3 -65.08 -6.01 -0.27
C PHE A 3 -66.00 -6.05 0.98
N THR A 4 -65.66 -5.45 2.15
CA THR A 4 -64.52 -4.58 2.54
C THR A 4 -63.45 -5.31 3.40
N ALA A 5 -63.00 -5.03 4.64
CA ALA A 5 -63.30 -4.07 5.73
C ALA A 5 -62.02 -3.76 6.58
N PRO A 6 -61.96 -2.71 7.46
CA PRO A 6 -60.66 -2.13 7.89
C PRO A 6 -60.19 -2.40 9.35
N THR A 7 -58.95 -1.97 9.61
CA THR A 7 -58.10 -2.13 10.82
C THR A 7 -58.32 -1.11 11.95
N PRO A 8 -57.91 -1.43 13.19
CA PRO A 8 -57.44 -0.47 14.21
C PRO A 8 -55.89 -0.48 14.39
N ASN A 9 -55.33 0.62 14.93
CA ASN A 9 -53.88 0.87 15.07
C ASN A 9 -53.48 1.16 16.54
N PRO A 10 -52.45 0.51 17.12
CA PRO A 10 -51.98 0.77 18.49
C PRO A 10 -50.71 1.65 18.59
N GLU A 11 -50.94 2.95 18.83
CA GLU A 11 -50.18 3.92 19.63
C GLU A 11 -48.62 3.92 19.74
N LYS A 12 -48.06 5.13 19.55
CA LYS A 12 -46.63 5.45 19.79
C LYS A 12 -46.30 5.53 21.30
N ARG A 13 -45.45 4.63 21.80
CA ARG A 13 -44.90 4.73 23.18
C ARG A 13 -43.94 5.92 23.34
N LYS A 14 -44.22 6.81 24.30
CA LYS A 14 -43.36 7.96 24.66
C LYS A 14 -42.09 7.48 25.39
N ARG A 15 -40.91 7.92 24.96
CA ARG A 15 -39.63 7.69 25.69
C ARG A 15 -39.49 8.69 26.83
N GLY A 16 -39.20 8.21 28.04
CA GLY A 16 -38.92 9.04 29.21
C GLY A 16 -37.49 9.61 29.21
N ARG A 17 -37.30 10.77 29.86
CA ARG A 17 -36.01 11.48 29.97
C ARG A 17 -35.44 11.34 31.39
N PRO A 18 -34.25 10.74 31.60
CA PRO A 18 -33.56 10.78 32.88
C PRO A 18 -33.21 12.22 33.29
N ARG A 19 -33.27 12.52 34.60
CA ARG A 19 -32.86 13.82 35.16
C ARG A 19 -31.35 13.81 35.46
N LYS A 20 -30.72 14.99 35.35
CA LYS A 20 -29.45 15.26 36.03
C LYS A 20 -29.66 15.19 37.54
N ASN A 21 -28.69 14.66 38.27
CA ASN A 21 -28.32 15.07 39.62
C ASN A 21 -26.81 15.32 39.64
N ALA A 22 -26.34 16.14 40.58
CA ALA A 22 -24.95 16.58 40.64
C ALA A 22 -24.39 16.42 42.06
N ASN A 23 -23.06 16.30 42.13
CA ASN A 23 -22.18 16.49 43.29
C ASN A 23 -22.44 15.63 44.54
N ASN A 24 -21.42 14.86 44.92
CA ASN A 24 -20.65 15.30 46.09
C ASN A 24 -19.18 14.87 46.02
N PHE A 25 -18.32 15.60 46.73
CA PHE A 25 -16.87 15.44 46.73
C PHE A 25 -16.39 14.31 47.66
N ALA A 26 -15.30 13.65 47.28
CA ALA A 26 -14.30 13.11 48.20
C ALA A 26 -12.91 13.31 47.56
N SER A 27 -11.96 13.86 48.32
CA SER A 27 -10.62 14.22 47.82
C SER A 27 -9.58 13.13 48.05
N GLY A 28 -8.78 12.81 47.03
CA GLY A 28 -7.65 11.89 47.13
C GLY A 28 -6.47 12.34 46.28
N THR A 29 -5.61 13.20 46.84
CA THR A 29 -4.39 13.69 46.16
C THR A 29 -3.28 12.65 46.26
N LEU A 30 -2.75 12.18 45.13
CA LEU A 30 -1.47 11.45 45.08
C LEU A 30 -0.72 11.71 43.76
N ASN A 31 0.47 12.29 43.90
CA ASN A 31 1.61 12.43 42.99
C ASN A 31 1.41 12.19 41.48
N GLN A 32 1.58 13.26 40.71
CA GLN A 32 2.13 13.14 39.35
C GLN A 32 3.62 12.78 39.45
N SER A 33 4.06 11.71 38.76
CA SER A 33 5.47 11.47 38.44
C SER A 33 5.64 11.52 36.92
N SER A 34 6.45 12.47 36.45
CA SER A 34 6.65 12.75 35.03
C SER A 34 7.42 11.63 34.33
N ASN A 35 6.82 11.00 33.30
CA ASN A 35 7.58 10.27 32.29
C ASN A 35 6.81 10.23 30.96
N SER A 36 6.89 11.31 30.18
CA SER A 36 6.18 11.48 28.90
C SER A 36 6.99 12.37 27.94
N LYS A 37 8.22 11.94 27.62
CA LYS A 37 9.16 12.75 26.82
C LYS A 37 10.25 11.96 26.06
N VAL A 38 10.03 10.68 25.74
CA VAL A 38 11.05 9.80 25.12
C VAL A 38 10.57 9.16 23.81
N GLU A 39 9.26 8.95 23.63
CA GLU A 39 8.72 8.23 22.46
C GLU A 39 8.56 9.11 21.21
N ASN A 40 8.48 10.44 21.34
CA ASN A 40 8.21 11.34 20.22
C ASN A 40 9.45 11.66 19.34
N ASP A 41 10.67 11.60 19.88
CA ASP A 41 11.90 11.95 19.14
C ASP A 41 12.37 10.81 18.20
N ALA A 42 11.83 9.60 18.36
CA ALA A 42 12.11 8.48 17.48
C ALA A 42 11.45 8.64 16.09
N MET A 43 10.24 9.21 16.02
CA MET A 43 9.51 9.39 14.76
C MET A 43 10.00 10.58 13.92
N SER A 44 10.58 11.61 14.52
CA SER A 44 11.15 12.74 13.76
C SER A 44 12.44 12.35 13.04
N THR A 45 13.28 11.49 13.63
CA THR A 45 14.64 11.21 13.16
C THR A 45 14.70 10.26 11.94
N ILE A 46 13.62 9.52 11.65
CA ILE A 46 13.55 8.57 10.52
C ILE A 46 13.21 9.28 9.20
N ASN A 47 12.56 10.45 9.26
CA ASN A 47 11.94 11.11 8.12
C ASN A 47 12.94 11.68 7.07
N ASP A 48 14.21 11.86 7.45
CA ASP A 48 15.20 12.60 6.64
C ASP A 48 16.11 11.71 5.75
N ASN A 49 15.98 10.37 5.79
CA ASN A 49 16.91 9.43 5.12
C ASN A 49 16.28 8.51 4.06
N LEU A 50 14.97 8.63 3.79
CA LEU A 50 14.32 7.87 2.72
C LEU A 50 14.42 8.63 1.40
N GLN A 51 15.23 8.11 0.48
CA GLN A 51 15.28 8.56 -0.92
C GLN A 51 14.05 8.03 -1.69
N ILE A 52 12.86 8.51 -1.31
CA ILE A 52 11.71 8.49 -2.21
C ILE A 52 12.16 9.22 -3.47
N LYS A 53 12.00 8.62 -4.65
CA LYS A 53 12.33 9.31 -5.90
C LYS A 53 11.42 10.54 -6.00
N ASP A 54 11.98 11.71 -6.32
CA ASP A 54 11.21 12.96 -6.53
C ASP A 54 9.95 12.65 -7.32
N VAL A 55 8.79 12.60 -6.64
CA VAL A 55 7.57 12.17 -7.32
C VAL A 55 7.22 13.33 -8.25
N ALA A 56 6.98 13.08 -9.54
CA ALA A 56 7.02 14.12 -10.58
C ALA A 56 6.15 15.35 -10.28
N TRP A 57 5.13 15.18 -9.45
CA TRP A 57 4.23 16.22 -8.97
C TRP A 57 4.75 17.10 -7.83
N GLU A 58 5.87 16.79 -7.18
CA GLU A 58 6.53 17.65 -6.17
C GLU A 58 7.25 18.82 -6.86
N GLN A 59 7.93 18.56 -7.99
CA GLN A 59 8.61 19.59 -8.80
C GLN A 59 7.62 20.64 -9.36
N GLU A 60 6.40 20.22 -9.77
CA GLU A 60 5.32 21.14 -10.19
C GLU A 60 4.97 22.23 -9.15
N ILE A 61 5.22 21.99 -7.86
CA ILE A 61 4.84 22.91 -6.78
C ILE A 61 5.87 24.03 -6.64
N GLU A 62 7.16 23.74 -6.80
CA GLU A 62 8.20 24.78 -6.75
C GLU A 62 8.01 25.76 -7.92
N ASP A 63 7.83 25.26 -9.15
CA ASP A 63 7.59 26.08 -10.35
C ASP A 63 6.31 26.93 -10.27
N ASN A 64 5.25 26.44 -9.61
CA ASN A 64 4.01 27.21 -9.42
C ASN A 64 3.99 28.09 -8.15
N SER A 65 5.05 28.08 -7.32
CA SER A 65 5.05 28.78 -6.03
C SER A 65 5.25 30.30 -6.13
N ILE A 66 5.66 30.83 -7.29
CA ILE A 66 6.02 32.25 -7.47
C ILE A 66 5.24 32.91 -8.62
N GLN A 67 4.05 33.43 -8.32
CA GLN A 67 3.51 34.73 -8.82
C GLN A 67 2.07 34.97 -8.31
N LEU A 68 1.91 35.31 -7.02
CA LEU A 68 0.62 35.70 -6.44
C LEU A 68 0.67 36.87 -5.44
N GLU A 69 1.70 37.73 -5.55
CA GLU A 69 1.69 39.09 -5.02
C GLU A 69 2.07 40.06 -6.14
N GLY A 70 1.17 41.00 -6.47
CA GLY A 70 1.37 41.95 -7.57
C GLY A 70 0.06 42.50 -8.16
N ASP A 71 -0.19 43.77 -7.86
CA ASP A 71 -0.99 44.75 -8.62
C ASP A 71 -2.53 44.61 -8.76
N ILE A 72 -3.21 45.50 -8.02
CA ILE A 72 -4.57 45.97 -8.27
C ILE A 72 -4.55 47.51 -8.32
N GLN A 73 -5.10 48.09 -9.40
CA GLN A 73 -5.17 49.53 -9.76
C GLN A 73 -3.85 50.15 -10.26
N LYS A 74 -3.82 50.90 -11.38
CA LYS A 74 -4.88 51.73 -12.00
C LYS A 74 -4.88 51.67 -13.55
N LEU A 75 -5.95 52.20 -14.16
CA LEU A 75 -5.90 52.73 -15.54
C LEU A 75 -5.31 54.16 -15.52
N ASP A 76 -4.71 54.58 -16.64
CA ASP A 76 -5.10 55.80 -17.39
C ASP A 76 -4.28 55.93 -18.71
N ASP A 77 -5.00 56.08 -19.83
CA ASP A 77 -4.71 56.76 -21.11
C ASP A 77 -3.38 56.68 -21.95
N ILE A 78 -3.58 56.19 -23.19
CA ILE A 78 -3.25 56.81 -24.52
C ILE A 78 -1.85 56.62 -25.21
N ASP A 79 -1.91 55.84 -26.31
CA ASP A 79 -1.26 55.96 -27.66
C ASP A 79 0.04 56.78 -27.89
N THR A 80 1.07 56.14 -28.46
CA THR A 80 1.63 56.56 -29.79
C THR A 80 2.55 55.53 -30.49
N ARG A 81 2.11 55.05 -31.67
CA ARG A 81 2.82 54.76 -32.95
C ARG A 81 4.34 54.43 -33.00
N GLY A 82 4.70 53.40 -33.78
CA GLY A 82 6.07 53.11 -34.29
C GLY A 82 6.39 51.60 -34.39
N ASP A 83 5.96 50.79 -35.36
CA ASP A 83 6.10 50.82 -36.84
C ASP A 83 7.41 50.16 -37.37
N LEU A 84 7.27 49.25 -38.37
CA LEU A 84 8.28 48.62 -39.29
C LEU A 84 9.08 47.30 -38.95
N LEU A 85 8.74 46.23 -39.71
CA LEU A 85 9.56 45.25 -40.49
C LEU A 85 10.69 44.41 -39.79
N ILE A 86 10.75 43.05 -39.81
CA ILE A 86 10.79 41.97 -40.86
C ILE A 86 12.22 41.57 -41.32
N GLU A 87 12.42 40.27 -41.64
CA GLU A 87 13.67 39.53 -42.04
C GLU A 87 14.62 39.11 -40.88
N GLY A 88 15.32 37.94 -40.89
CA GLY A 88 15.31 36.78 -41.79
C GLY A 88 16.39 35.69 -41.44
N GLU A 89 16.23 34.48 -41.98
CA GLU A 89 17.24 33.37 -42.16
C GLU A 89 17.76 32.49 -40.97
N ASN A 90 17.34 31.20 -41.01
CA ASN A 90 18.12 29.93 -41.07
C ASN A 90 19.18 29.46 -40.02
N LEU A 91 18.96 28.20 -39.55
CA LEU A 91 19.92 27.07 -39.33
C LEU A 91 21.06 27.24 -38.28
N ASP A 92 21.44 26.25 -37.45
CA ASP A 92 21.62 24.80 -37.65
C ASP A 92 21.21 23.93 -36.43
N ILE A 93 21.10 22.60 -36.63
CA ILE A 93 20.94 21.58 -35.57
C ILE A 93 21.90 20.40 -35.81
N PRO A 94 22.76 20.01 -34.85
CA PRO A 94 23.58 18.80 -34.96
C PRO A 94 22.80 17.56 -34.51
N THR A 95 22.66 16.57 -35.41
CA THR A 95 22.15 15.23 -35.09
C THR A 95 23.33 14.31 -34.75
N ILE A 96 23.17 13.42 -33.75
CA ILE A 96 24.16 12.36 -33.46
C ILE A 96 23.48 10.99 -33.69
N PHE A 97 24.02 10.23 -34.64
CA PHE A 97 23.79 8.79 -34.80
C PHE A 97 25.04 8.04 -34.33
N LEU A 98 24.86 6.84 -33.79
CA LEU A 98 25.91 5.83 -33.65
C LEU A 98 25.31 4.47 -34.05
N GLU A 99 25.84 3.90 -35.12
CA GLU A 99 25.48 2.55 -35.59
C GLU A 99 26.53 1.51 -35.15
N SER A 100 26.13 0.24 -35.20
CA SER A 100 26.97 -0.90 -34.85
C SER A 100 27.60 -1.54 -36.09
N GLU A 101 28.87 -1.93 -36.00
CA GLU A 101 29.42 -2.98 -36.86
C GLU A 101 30.19 -4.02 -36.02
N VAL A 102 30.21 -5.26 -36.51
CA VAL A 102 30.88 -6.43 -35.93
C VAL A 102 31.66 -7.09 -37.06
N ASP A 103 32.98 -7.22 -36.89
CA ASP A 103 33.86 -7.71 -37.95
C ASP A 103 34.46 -9.09 -37.61
N LEU A 104 34.55 -9.95 -38.63
CA LEU A 104 34.95 -11.36 -38.49
C LEU A 104 36.04 -11.70 -39.52
N ALA A 105 37.21 -12.12 -39.05
CA ALA A 105 38.28 -12.64 -39.90
C ALA A 105 38.89 -13.92 -39.30
N ALA A 106 39.09 -14.93 -40.14
CA ALA A 106 39.61 -16.25 -39.76
C ALA A 106 41.08 -16.44 -40.19
N ASN A 107 41.78 -17.40 -39.59
CA ASN A 107 43.01 -17.95 -40.16
C ASN A 107 43.29 -19.40 -39.68
N GLU A 108 44.18 -20.10 -40.39
CA GLU A 108 44.46 -21.53 -40.26
C GLU A 108 46.00 -21.80 -40.25
N ASN A 109 46.54 -23.04 -40.14
CA ASN A 109 45.92 -24.37 -39.98
C ASN A 109 46.64 -25.19 -38.86
N PRO A 110 47.20 -26.44 -38.97
CA PRO A 110 47.43 -27.27 -37.77
C PRO A 110 48.88 -27.74 -37.51
N GLU A 111 49.11 -28.36 -36.35
CA GLU A 111 50.07 -29.47 -36.18
C GLU A 111 49.66 -30.37 -34.98
N GLU A 112 50.11 -31.63 -34.95
CA GLU A 112 49.57 -32.71 -34.08
C GLU A 112 50.46 -33.10 -32.86
N LEU A 113 50.01 -34.12 -32.10
CA LEU A 113 50.80 -35.10 -31.31
C LEU A 113 51.44 -34.61 -29.99
N GLN A 114 50.90 -34.92 -28.80
CA GLN A 114 50.93 -36.28 -28.20
C GLN A 114 50.11 -36.40 -26.88
N ILE A 115 49.85 -37.64 -26.45
CA ILE A 115 49.21 -38.01 -25.17
C ILE A 115 50.22 -38.82 -24.32
N PRO A 116 50.27 -38.60 -22.99
CA PRO A 116 50.55 -39.69 -22.05
C PRO A 116 49.46 -39.83 -20.96
N THR A 117 49.08 -41.08 -20.67
CA THR A 117 48.01 -41.43 -19.71
C THR A 117 48.63 -41.96 -18.41
N SER A 118 48.26 -41.43 -17.23
CA SER A 118 48.03 -42.25 -16.00
C SER A 118 47.61 -41.45 -14.75
N VAL A 119 46.32 -41.55 -14.39
CA VAL A 119 45.78 -42.00 -13.07
C VAL A 119 46.27 -41.36 -11.74
N ASP A 120 45.28 -40.97 -10.94
CA ASP A 120 45.24 -40.73 -9.47
C ASP A 120 46.08 -39.61 -8.82
N SER A 121 45.41 -38.51 -8.46
CA SER A 121 45.04 -38.30 -7.03
C SER A 121 43.98 -37.21 -6.79
N LYS A 122 42.79 -37.65 -6.37
CA LYS A 122 41.84 -37.07 -5.38
C LYS A 122 41.69 -35.54 -5.19
N VAL A 123 40.40 -35.14 -5.06
CA VAL A 123 39.88 -33.87 -4.47
C VAL A 123 40.01 -32.65 -5.41
N ASN A 124 39.01 -31.79 -5.60
CA ASN A 124 37.84 -31.50 -4.75
C ASN A 124 36.52 -31.38 -5.55
N LEU A 125 35.49 -32.17 -5.21
CA LEU A 125 34.10 -31.72 -5.43
C LEU A 125 33.71 -30.89 -4.21
N ASN A 126 33.67 -29.56 -4.36
CA ASN A 126 32.73 -28.68 -3.66
C ASN A 126 32.96 -27.22 -4.06
N LYS A 127 32.18 -26.75 -5.03
CA LYS A 127 31.81 -25.34 -5.15
C LYS A 127 30.34 -25.28 -5.56
N GLN A 128 29.46 -25.53 -4.59
CA GLN A 128 28.07 -25.10 -4.70
C GLN A 128 28.10 -23.58 -4.80
N GLU A 129 27.85 -23.06 -5.99
CA GLU A 129 27.62 -21.64 -6.16
C GLU A 129 26.26 -21.35 -5.54
N LYS A 130 26.28 -20.78 -4.33
CA LYS A 130 25.08 -20.26 -3.68
C LYS A 130 24.57 -19.11 -4.52
N ILE A 131 23.67 -19.42 -5.45
CA ILE A 131 22.80 -18.44 -6.11
C ILE A 131 22.14 -17.67 -4.98
N PHE A 132 22.46 -16.38 -4.88
CA PHE A 132 22.02 -15.53 -3.78
C PHE A 132 20.59 -15.08 -4.08
N LYS A 133 19.62 -15.98 -3.85
CA LYS A 133 18.21 -15.70 -4.13
C LYS A 133 17.78 -14.45 -3.37
N ILE A 134 17.18 -13.50 -4.10
CA ILE A 134 16.60 -12.29 -3.53
C ILE A 134 15.47 -12.70 -2.59
N SER A 135 15.40 -12.08 -1.41
CA SER A 135 14.34 -12.39 -0.45
C SER A 135 13.10 -11.57 -0.77
N THR A 136 12.11 -12.25 -1.35
CA THR A 136 10.80 -11.70 -1.73
C THR A 136 9.83 -11.70 -0.55
N THR A 137 8.75 -10.93 -0.64
CA THR A 137 7.67 -10.92 0.37
C THR A 137 6.28 -10.97 -0.27
N ILE A 138 5.44 -11.86 0.22
CA ILE A 138 4.00 -11.90 -0.05
C ILE A 138 3.30 -11.00 0.98
N HIS A 139 2.80 -9.86 0.50
CA HIS A 139 2.05 -8.88 1.26
C HIS A 139 0.54 -9.12 1.09
N ILE A 140 -0.08 -9.79 2.06
CA ILE A 140 -1.51 -10.10 2.04
C ILE A 140 -2.29 -8.93 2.66
N VAL A 141 -3.10 -8.24 1.86
CA VAL A 141 -4.01 -7.18 2.34
C VAL A 141 -5.35 -7.80 2.71
N ASP A 142 -5.58 -7.99 4.01
CA ASP A 142 -6.78 -8.57 4.62
C ASP A 142 -7.59 -7.51 5.40
N GLY A 143 -8.75 -7.89 5.91
CA GLY A 143 -9.76 -7.01 6.50
C GLY A 143 -11.13 -7.60 6.18
N GLU A 144 -11.54 -8.59 6.96
CA GLU A 144 -12.68 -9.50 6.72
C GLU A 144 -14.02 -8.80 6.36
N LYS A 145 -14.20 -7.53 6.72
CA LYS A 145 -15.41 -6.76 6.39
C LYS A 145 -15.37 -6.20 4.97
N GLY A 146 -16.50 -6.29 4.28
CA GLY A 146 -16.79 -5.43 3.12
C GLY A 146 -16.72 -3.96 3.53
N GLY A 147 -16.11 -3.12 2.69
CA GLY A 147 -15.92 -1.69 2.98
C GLY A 147 -14.86 -1.36 4.05
N ALA A 148 -14.04 -2.31 4.50
CA ALA A 148 -12.95 -2.03 5.45
C ALA A 148 -11.86 -1.08 4.89
N GLY A 149 -11.77 -0.98 3.56
CA GLY A 149 -10.75 -0.17 2.86
C GLY A 149 -9.58 -0.97 2.28
N LYS A 150 -9.69 -2.30 2.14
CA LYS A 150 -8.64 -3.18 1.57
C LYS A 150 -8.10 -2.67 0.24
N SER A 151 -8.93 -2.63 -0.81
CA SER A 151 -8.52 -2.15 -2.14
C SER A 151 -7.95 -0.72 -2.09
N PHE A 152 -8.49 0.14 -1.22
CA PHE A 152 -8.00 1.51 -1.05
C PHE A 152 -6.62 1.58 -0.36
N LEU A 153 -6.30 0.65 0.54
CA LEU A 153 -4.94 0.45 1.05
C LEU A 153 -4.02 -0.11 -0.05
N SER A 154 -4.46 -1.16 -0.75
CA SER A 154 -3.71 -1.81 -1.83
C SER A 154 -3.26 -0.79 -2.89
N ARG A 155 -4.16 0.10 -3.33
CA ARG A 155 -3.86 1.20 -4.27
C ARG A 155 -2.76 2.13 -3.76
N ALA A 156 -2.86 2.58 -2.51
CA ALA A 156 -1.85 3.44 -1.90
C ALA A 156 -0.50 2.72 -1.68
N PHE A 157 -0.53 1.40 -1.48
CA PHE A 157 0.66 0.57 -1.30
C PHE A 157 1.38 0.32 -2.63
N ILE A 158 0.64 0.04 -3.71
CA ILE A 158 1.15 -0.09 -5.07
C ILE A 158 1.88 1.20 -5.49
N GLU A 159 1.24 2.37 -5.31
CA GLU A 159 1.86 3.65 -5.67
C GLU A 159 3.01 4.05 -4.74
N TYR A 160 3.03 3.59 -3.47
CA TYR A 160 4.19 3.69 -2.59
C TYR A 160 5.39 2.87 -3.10
N CYS A 161 5.18 1.59 -3.42
CA CYS A 161 6.20 0.71 -3.99
C CYS A 161 6.77 1.28 -5.29
N ALA A 162 5.92 1.77 -6.19
CA ALA A 162 6.34 2.43 -7.42
C ALA A 162 7.19 3.70 -7.16
N ALA A 163 6.79 4.55 -6.20
CA ALA A 163 7.49 5.79 -5.87
C ALA A 163 8.90 5.56 -5.30
N ILE A 164 9.12 4.53 -4.48
CA ILE A 164 10.47 4.15 -4.03
C ILE A 164 11.21 3.29 -5.07
N GLY A 165 10.50 2.67 -6.01
CA GLY A 165 11.07 1.74 -7.00
C GLY A 165 11.25 0.31 -6.51
N HIS A 166 10.45 -0.12 -5.54
CA HIS A 166 10.41 -1.49 -5.06
C HIS A 166 9.49 -2.30 -5.97
N ASP A 167 10.08 -3.23 -6.73
CA ASP A 167 9.35 -4.01 -7.74
C ASP A 167 8.40 -5.04 -7.10
N VAL A 168 7.15 -5.07 -7.55
CA VAL A 168 6.07 -5.89 -7.00
C VAL A 168 5.12 -6.37 -8.08
N VAL A 169 4.78 -7.66 -8.06
CA VAL A 169 3.64 -8.18 -8.81
C VAL A 169 2.36 -7.89 -8.03
N ILE A 170 1.33 -7.41 -8.73
CA ILE A 170 0.04 -7.09 -8.13
C ILE A 170 -0.91 -8.26 -8.40
N VAL A 171 -1.55 -8.81 -7.37
CA VAL A 171 -2.57 -9.85 -7.48
C VAL A 171 -3.88 -9.33 -6.91
N ASP A 172 -4.94 -9.26 -7.71
CA ASP A 172 -6.30 -9.01 -7.22
C ASP A 172 -7.07 -10.32 -7.09
N ALA A 173 -7.47 -10.63 -5.85
CA ALA A 173 -8.33 -11.76 -5.54
C ALA A 173 -9.78 -11.33 -5.24
N ASP A 174 -10.09 -10.02 -5.19
CA ASP A 174 -11.47 -9.55 -5.03
C ASP A 174 -12.23 -9.51 -6.36
N THR A 175 -12.51 -10.71 -6.88
CA THR A 175 -13.32 -10.89 -8.09
C THR A 175 -14.81 -10.52 -7.92
N SER A 176 -15.22 -10.08 -6.72
CA SER A 176 -16.54 -9.46 -6.50
C SER A 176 -16.53 -7.95 -6.77
N ASN A 177 -15.36 -7.30 -6.68
CA ASN A 177 -15.20 -5.87 -6.78
C ASN A 177 -13.77 -5.53 -7.26
N GLN A 178 -13.57 -5.65 -8.58
CA GLN A 178 -12.29 -5.60 -9.31
C GLN A 178 -11.66 -4.18 -9.37
N ASP A 179 -11.54 -3.51 -8.21
CA ASP A 179 -11.04 -2.14 -8.08
C ASP A 179 -9.53 -2.00 -8.37
N ILE A 180 -8.77 -3.09 -8.44
CA ILE A 180 -7.33 -3.04 -8.78
C ILE A 180 -7.15 -3.31 -10.28
N VAL A 181 -7.73 -4.41 -10.80
CA VAL A 181 -7.64 -4.81 -12.22
C VAL A 181 -8.16 -3.72 -13.19
N ASN A 182 -9.16 -2.93 -12.78
CA ASN A 182 -9.70 -1.83 -13.61
C ASN A 182 -8.90 -0.52 -13.53
N ILE A 183 -7.86 -0.43 -12.68
CA ILE A 183 -7.13 0.82 -12.39
C ILE A 183 -5.62 0.73 -12.67
N TYR A 184 -5.01 -0.46 -12.56
CA TYR A 184 -3.57 -0.68 -12.79
C TYR A 184 -3.36 -1.74 -13.88
N ASP A 185 -2.36 -1.51 -14.73
CA ASP A 185 -1.90 -2.51 -15.70
C ASP A 185 -1.11 -3.64 -15.02
N ASN A 186 -0.98 -4.78 -15.69
CA ASN A 186 -0.18 -5.95 -15.24
C ASN A 186 -0.62 -6.53 -13.88
N VAL A 187 -1.93 -6.48 -13.59
CA VAL A 187 -2.52 -7.11 -12.40
C VAL A 187 -2.91 -8.55 -12.71
N GLU A 188 -2.30 -9.49 -11.99
CA GLU A 188 -2.65 -10.91 -12.00
C GLU A 188 -3.91 -11.19 -11.17
N THR A 189 -4.57 -12.32 -11.40
CA THR A 189 -5.78 -12.73 -10.65
C THR A 189 -5.60 -14.08 -9.98
N ALA A 190 -6.03 -14.19 -8.72
CA ALA A 190 -6.00 -15.44 -7.96
C ALA A 190 -7.36 -15.70 -7.27
N TYR A 191 -7.71 -16.96 -7.04
CA TYR A 191 -9.03 -17.34 -6.53
C TYR A 191 -8.96 -18.26 -5.31
N PHE A 192 -9.59 -17.82 -4.22
CA PHE A 192 -9.73 -18.64 -3.01
C PHE A 192 -11.05 -19.42 -3.03
N SER A 193 -10.95 -20.72 -3.34
CA SER A 193 -12.08 -21.65 -3.48
C SER A 193 -12.12 -22.70 -2.36
N ASP A 194 -13.30 -23.30 -2.16
CA ASP A 194 -13.51 -24.50 -1.32
C ASP A 194 -13.72 -25.77 -2.17
N ASP A 195 -13.66 -25.66 -3.51
CA ASP A 195 -13.56 -26.84 -4.40
C ASP A 195 -12.08 -27.18 -4.59
N ASP A 196 -11.67 -28.37 -4.14
CA ASP A 196 -10.30 -28.91 -4.26
C ASP A 196 -9.71 -28.78 -5.67
N LYS A 197 -10.56 -28.81 -6.71
CA LYS A 197 -10.13 -28.65 -8.12
C LYS A 197 -9.62 -27.25 -8.46
N LEU A 198 -10.06 -26.26 -7.68
CA LEU A 198 -9.76 -24.83 -7.83
C LEU A 198 -8.87 -24.30 -6.70
N ALA A 199 -8.41 -25.15 -5.77
CA ALA A 199 -7.48 -24.74 -4.72
C ALA A 199 -6.17 -24.17 -5.30
N LYS A 200 -5.76 -24.67 -6.48
CA LYS A 200 -4.56 -24.24 -7.21
C LYS A 200 -4.60 -22.82 -7.75
N GLU A 201 -5.79 -22.22 -7.87
CA GLU A 201 -5.96 -20.85 -8.36
C GLU A 201 -5.43 -19.82 -7.33
N ALA A 202 -5.06 -20.24 -6.12
CA ALA A 202 -4.33 -19.44 -5.15
C ALA A 202 -2.80 -19.66 -5.20
N ASP A 203 -2.33 -20.82 -5.66
CA ASP A 203 -0.91 -21.21 -5.65
C ASP A 203 -0.05 -20.27 -6.51
N THR A 204 -0.63 -19.68 -7.56
CA THR A 204 0.01 -18.65 -8.40
C THR A 204 0.57 -17.47 -7.59
N ILE A 205 -0.04 -17.11 -6.44
CA ILE A 205 0.51 -16.09 -5.52
C ILE A 205 1.90 -16.50 -5.00
N PHE A 206 2.07 -17.78 -4.69
CA PHE A 206 3.31 -18.33 -4.15
C PHE A 206 4.33 -18.61 -5.27
N ASP A 207 3.89 -19.05 -6.44
CA ASP A 207 4.73 -19.22 -7.63
C ASP A 207 5.36 -17.88 -8.07
N LEU A 208 4.57 -16.81 -8.19
CA LEU A 208 5.06 -15.45 -8.48
C LEU A 208 6.08 -14.97 -7.44
N ALA A 209 5.88 -15.36 -6.19
CA ALA A 209 6.76 -15.02 -5.08
C ALA A 209 8.13 -15.73 -5.11
N PHE A 210 8.37 -16.67 -6.03
CA PHE A 210 9.72 -17.18 -6.26
C PHE A 210 10.66 -16.15 -6.90
N GLU A 211 10.11 -15.22 -7.68
CA GLU A 211 10.89 -14.25 -8.45
C GLU A 211 10.77 -12.82 -7.89
N ASN A 212 9.56 -12.39 -7.52
CA ASN A 212 9.27 -11.01 -7.13
C ASN A 212 8.57 -10.92 -5.76
N SER A 213 8.55 -9.74 -5.14
CA SER A 213 7.58 -9.46 -4.06
C SER A 213 6.17 -9.35 -4.65
N VAL A 214 5.13 -9.67 -3.86
CA VAL A 214 3.74 -9.77 -4.34
C VAL A 214 2.80 -9.01 -3.41
N ILE A 215 1.96 -8.12 -3.93
CA ILE A 215 0.86 -7.48 -3.18
C ILE A 215 -0.45 -8.18 -3.55
N VAL A 216 -1.10 -8.81 -2.56
CA VAL A 216 -2.36 -9.55 -2.75
C VAL A 216 -3.52 -8.78 -2.14
N ASN A 217 -4.42 -8.28 -2.98
CA ASN A 217 -5.69 -7.67 -2.55
C ASN A 217 -6.75 -8.76 -2.33
N LEU A 218 -7.13 -9.03 -1.08
CA LEU A 218 -8.14 -10.06 -0.79
C LEU A 218 -9.59 -9.54 -0.89
N PRO A 219 -10.58 -10.41 -1.14
CA PRO A 219 -11.99 -10.11 -0.93
C PRO A 219 -12.37 -10.05 0.56
N ALA A 220 -13.62 -9.68 0.87
CA ALA A 220 -14.19 -9.85 2.20
C ALA A 220 -14.63 -11.31 2.46
N GLN A 221 -14.68 -11.73 3.73
CA GLN A 221 -15.17 -13.04 4.18
C GLN A 221 -14.44 -14.23 3.54
N VAL A 222 -13.10 -14.15 3.47
CA VAL A 222 -12.22 -15.14 2.83
C VAL A 222 -11.24 -15.80 3.81
N TYR A 223 -11.22 -15.35 5.07
CA TYR A 223 -10.29 -15.77 6.11
C TYR A 223 -10.04 -17.28 6.21
N SER A 224 -11.08 -18.10 6.21
CA SER A 224 -10.93 -19.57 6.33
C SER A 224 -10.13 -20.14 5.17
N LYS A 225 -10.39 -19.67 3.95
CA LYS A 225 -9.75 -20.20 2.73
C LYS A 225 -8.28 -19.82 2.66
N VAL A 226 -7.95 -18.56 2.96
CA VAL A 226 -6.55 -18.09 3.01
C VAL A 226 -5.79 -18.79 4.15
N THR A 227 -6.41 -18.97 5.31
CA THR A 227 -5.80 -19.67 6.44
C THR A 227 -5.54 -21.14 6.14
N ASN A 228 -6.49 -21.84 5.49
CA ASN A 228 -6.33 -23.22 5.05
C ASN A 228 -5.25 -23.34 3.96
N TRP A 229 -5.31 -22.51 2.91
CA TRP A 229 -4.30 -22.50 1.84
C TRP A 229 -2.86 -22.36 2.38
N ILE A 230 -2.64 -21.51 3.38
CA ILE A 230 -1.34 -21.33 4.02
C ILE A 230 -0.95 -22.52 4.92
N LYS A 231 -1.89 -23.09 5.68
CA LYS A 231 -1.62 -24.15 6.67
C LYS A 231 -1.54 -25.54 6.07
N ASP A 232 -2.51 -25.90 5.24
CA ASP A 232 -2.65 -27.25 4.69
C ASP A 232 -1.54 -27.59 3.68
N ASN A 233 -0.82 -26.57 3.19
CA ASN A 233 0.35 -26.67 2.32
C ASN A 233 1.67 -26.21 3.00
N ASP A 234 1.67 -25.94 4.32
CA ASP A 234 2.85 -25.47 5.10
C ASP A 234 3.60 -24.26 4.47
N LEU A 235 2.90 -23.35 3.76
CA LEU A 235 3.51 -22.33 2.90
C LEU A 235 4.48 -21.40 3.62
N THR A 236 4.27 -21.12 4.91
CA THR A 236 5.20 -20.30 5.71
C THR A 236 6.53 -21.00 6.00
N GLU A 237 6.59 -22.33 5.96
CA GLU A 237 7.86 -23.07 6.13
C GLU A 237 8.57 -23.21 4.78
N ILE A 238 7.85 -23.61 3.73
CA ILE A 238 8.35 -23.64 2.34
C ILE A 238 8.87 -22.24 1.94
N GLY A 239 8.19 -21.18 2.38
CA GLY A 239 8.61 -19.80 2.20
C GLY A 239 9.99 -19.52 2.84
N LYS A 240 10.21 -19.89 4.10
CA LYS A 240 11.50 -19.73 4.79
C LYS A 240 12.63 -20.44 4.05
N GLU A 241 12.41 -21.70 3.64
CA GLU A 241 13.38 -22.47 2.85
C GLU A 241 13.75 -21.76 1.53
N ASN A 242 12.75 -21.12 0.91
CA ASN A 242 12.88 -20.42 -0.37
C ASN A 242 13.11 -18.90 -0.23
N SER A 243 13.46 -18.40 0.97
CA SER A 243 13.67 -16.97 1.29
C SER A 243 12.47 -16.03 1.03
N ILE A 244 11.27 -16.59 0.85
CA ILE A 244 9.99 -15.89 0.70
C ILE A 244 9.40 -15.61 2.09
N LYS A 245 9.02 -14.36 2.36
CA LYS A 245 8.37 -13.95 3.62
C LYS A 245 6.87 -13.74 3.44
N PHE A 246 6.11 -13.86 4.52
CA PHE A 246 4.70 -13.46 4.58
C PHE A 246 4.51 -12.26 5.50
N VAL A 247 3.76 -11.27 5.05
CA VAL A 247 3.32 -10.11 5.84
C VAL A 247 1.83 -9.91 5.63
N LYS A 248 1.05 -9.91 6.72
CA LYS A 248 -0.41 -9.76 6.67
C LYS A 248 -0.85 -8.39 7.17
N TRP A 249 -1.26 -7.53 6.24
CA TRP A 249 -1.76 -6.19 6.48
C TRP A 249 -3.27 -6.24 6.74
N PHE A 250 -3.67 -6.19 8.01
CA PHE A 250 -5.07 -6.34 8.38
C PHE A 250 -5.76 -4.97 8.56
N VAL A 251 -6.57 -4.58 7.58
CA VAL A 251 -7.31 -3.30 7.56
C VAL A 251 -8.49 -3.36 8.52
N CYS A 252 -8.34 -2.65 9.63
CA CYS A 252 -9.29 -2.68 10.74
C CYS A 252 -10.22 -1.44 10.71
N THR A 253 -11.51 -1.64 11.02
CA THR A 253 -12.52 -0.57 10.93
C THR A 253 -12.80 0.18 12.24
N GLY A 254 -12.00 -0.05 13.29
CA GLY A 254 -12.27 0.45 14.65
C GLY A 254 -13.47 -0.19 15.36
N GLY A 255 -14.10 -1.20 14.76
CA GLY A 255 -15.16 -1.99 15.41
C GLY A 255 -14.60 -3.19 16.15
N VAL A 256 -15.17 -3.52 17.32
CA VAL A 256 -14.74 -4.66 18.16
C VAL A 256 -14.73 -5.98 17.40
N ASP A 257 -15.72 -6.20 16.56
CA ASP A 257 -15.80 -7.32 15.61
C ASP A 257 -14.63 -7.34 14.61
N SER A 258 -14.23 -6.18 14.10
CA SER A 258 -13.04 -6.03 13.24
C SER A 258 -11.74 -6.36 13.97
N VAL A 259 -11.63 -6.00 15.25
CA VAL A 259 -10.48 -6.34 16.11
C VAL A 259 -10.47 -7.83 16.43
N ASN A 260 -11.63 -8.44 16.69
CA ASN A 260 -11.73 -9.87 16.98
C ASN A 260 -11.31 -10.74 15.79
N PHE A 261 -11.61 -10.34 14.54
CA PHE A 261 -11.08 -11.02 13.35
C PHE A 261 -9.54 -10.91 13.26
N PHE A 262 -8.96 -9.76 13.59
CA PHE A 262 -7.50 -9.59 13.65
C PHE A 262 -6.86 -10.45 14.74
N LEU A 263 -7.43 -10.45 15.95
CA LEU A 263 -6.97 -11.29 17.06
C LEU A 263 -7.06 -12.78 16.70
N LYS A 264 -8.09 -13.20 15.96
CA LYS A 264 -8.19 -14.57 15.46
C LYS A 264 -7.11 -14.89 14.42
N SER A 265 -6.82 -13.96 13.51
CA SER A 265 -5.68 -14.09 12.58
C SER A 265 -4.35 -14.25 13.31
N LEU A 266 -4.14 -13.55 14.42
CA LEU A 266 -2.95 -13.71 15.26
C LEU A 266 -2.91 -15.06 15.98
N GLU A 267 -4.04 -15.55 16.51
CA GLU A 267 -4.10 -16.91 17.08
C GLU A 267 -3.72 -18.00 16.07
N ASP A 268 -4.20 -17.88 14.84
CA ASP A 268 -4.02 -18.94 13.84
C ASP A 268 -2.68 -18.81 13.09
N LEU A 269 -2.18 -17.60 12.85
CA LEU A 269 -1.04 -17.35 11.95
C LEU A 269 0.05 -16.45 12.55
N GLY A 270 -0.15 -15.82 13.71
CA GLY A 270 0.76 -14.82 14.29
C GLY A 270 2.15 -15.33 14.71
N GLU A 271 2.32 -16.64 14.88
CA GLU A 271 3.63 -17.28 15.10
C GLU A 271 4.33 -17.69 13.78
N SER A 272 3.61 -17.62 12.65
CA SER A 272 4.09 -18.07 11.33
C SER A 272 4.44 -16.92 10.37
N MET A 273 3.81 -15.75 10.53
CA MET A 273 4.00 -14.57 9.66
C MET A 273 3.83 -13.26 10.42
N LEU A 274 4.54 -12.21 9.97
CA LEU A 274 4.40 -10.87 10.51
C LEU A 274 3.00 -10.33 10.22
N HIS A 275 2.37 -9.72 11.22
CA HIS A 275 1.08 -9.05 11.10
C HIS A 275 1.25 -7.54 11.29
N VAL A 276 0.50 -6.76 10.49
CA VAL A 276 0.37 -5.31 10.63
C VAL A 276 -1.10 -4.99 10.91
N PHE A 277 -1.37 -4.39 12.07
CA PHE A 277 -2.67 -3.86 12.44
C PHE A 277 -2.85 -2.47 11.82
N VAL A 278 -3.58 -2.40 10.72
CA VAL A 278 -3.77 -1.15 9.98
C VAL A 278 -5.01 -0.42 10.53
N ARG A 279 -4.77 0.70 11.22
CA ARG A 279 -5.79 1.61 11.75
C ARG A 279 -6.28 2.53 10.64
N ASN A 280 -7.43 2.21 10.05
CA ASN A 280 -8.03 3.05 9.00
C ASN A 280 -8.66 4.32 9.61
N LEU A 281 -7.92 5.45 9.56
CA LEU A 281 -8.37 6.75 10.08
C LEU A 281 -9.51 7.36 9.26
N GLY A 282 -9.78 6.82 8.06
CA GLY A 282 -10.97 7.11 7.27
C GLY A 282 -12.27 6.56 7.87
N LEU A 283 -12.19 5.52 8.72
CA LEU A 283 -13.35 4.86 9.33
C LEU A 283 -13.47 5.09 10.85
N CYS A 284 -12.36 5.27 11.57
CA CYS A 284 -12.36 5.49 13.02
C CYS A 284 -11.27 6.49 13.42
N ASP A 285 -11.62 7.50 14.22
CA ASP A 285 -10.74 8.61 14.62
C ASP A 285 -10.35 8.61 16.12
N ASP A 286 -10.94 7.75 16.96
CA ASP A 286 -10.43 7.47 18.31
C ASP A 286 -10.25 5.97 18.56
N TRP A 287 -9.00 5.55 18.71
CA TRP A 287 -8.60 4.14 18.88
C TRP A 287 -8.27 3.76 20.33
N LYS A 288 -8.35 4.69 21.30
CA LYS A 288 -7.95 4.45 22.69
C LYS A 288 -8.63 3.22 23.30
N TYR A 289 -9.94 3.08 23.07
CA TYR A 289 -10.69 1.93 23.57
C TYR A 289 -10.10 0.58 23.14
N ILE A 290 -9.60 0.48 21.90
CA ILE A 290 -8.95 -0.73 21.38
C ILE A 290 -7.54 -0.89 21.96
N GLN A 291 -6.80 0.20 22.12
CA GLN A 291 -5.48 0.18 22.77
C GLN A 291 -5.57 -0.21 24.26
N GLU A 292 -6.73 0.02 24.89
CA GLU A 292 -7.03 -0.34 26.29
C GLU A 292 -7.69 -1.73 26.44
N MET A 293 -8.05 -2.43 25.35
CA MET A 293 -8.61 -3.79 25.41
C MET A 293 -7.55 -4.79 25.92
N PRO A 294 -7.80 -5.52 27.04
CA PRO A 294 -6.83 -6.47 27.60
C PRO A 294 -6.35 -7.53 26.61
N GLU A 295 -7.24 -8.02 25.76
CA GLU A 295 -6.96 -8.97 24.68
C GLU A 295 -6.05 -8.39 23.59
N PHE A 296 -6.16 -7.10 23.27
CA PHE A 296 -5.31 -6.41 22.31
C PHE A 296 -3.90 -6.19 22.88
N VAL A 297 -3.80 -5.73 24.14
CA VAL A 297 -2.51 -5.56 24.84
C VAL A 297 -1.80 -6.90 25.03
N ALA A 298 -2.53 -7.96 25.38
CA ALA A 298 -1.98 -9.31 25.48
C ALA A 298 -1.48 -9.85 24.13
N ALA A 299 -2.24 -9.63 23.05
CA ALA A 299 -1.81 -10.01 21.71
C ALA A 299 -0.59 -9.21 21.22
N GLN A 300 -0.53 -7.91 21.51
CA GLN A 300 0.63 -7.08 21.17
C GLN A 300 1.88 -7.58 21.90
N THR A 301 1.73 -7.96 23.18
CA THR A 301 2.81 -8.54 23.99
C THR A 301 3.24 -9.93 23.50
N LYS A 302 2.30 -10.77 23.03
CA LYS A 302 2.61 -12.14 22.55
C LYS A 302 3.26 -12.14 21.16
N TYR A 303 2.69 -11.42 20.20
CA TYR A 303 3.05 -11.55 18.78
C TYR A 303 3.93 -10.41 18.25
N ASN A 304 4.10 -9.32 19.01
CA ASN A 304 4.87 -8.14 18.60
C ASN A 304 4.50 -7.63 17.19
N PHE A 305 3.19 -7.58 16.90
CA PHE A 305 2.67 -7.06 15.63
C PHE A 305 2.89 -5.55 15.51
N ILE A 306 3.06 -5.07 14.27
CA ILE A 306 3.22 -3.64 13.99
C ILE A 306 1.85 -2.97 13.94
N VAL A 307 1.75 -1.73 14.41
CA VAL A 307 0.56 -0.87 14.24
C VAL A 307 0.89 0.19 13.20
N MET A 308 0.03 0.38 12.20
CA MET A 308 0.20 1.39 11.16
C MET A 308 -1.06 2.26 11.05
N ASP A 309 -0.88 3.58 10.96
CA ASP A 309 -1.98 4.53 10.82
C ASP A 309 -2.18 4.88 9.35
N PHE A 310 -3.24 4.34 8.74
CA PHE A 310 -3.56 4.64 7.35
C PHE A 310 -4.45 5.90 7.29
N PRO A 311 -3.99 6.99 6.64
CA PRO A 311 -4.57 8.31 6.81
C PRO A 311 -5.97 8.48 6.19
N LYS A 312 -6.62 9.56 6.62
CA LYS A 312 -8.00 9.89 6.25
C LYS A 312 -8.04 10.68 4.93
N PHE A 313 -8.22 10.00 3.80
CA PHE A 313 -8.45 10.69 2.54
C PHE A 313 -9.78 11.50 2.59
N PRO A 314 -9.78 12.81 2.26
CA PRO A 314 -11.00 13.62 2.32
C PRO A 314 -12.14 13.09 1.45
N PHE A 315 -13.37 13.15 1.97
CA PHE A 315 -14.55 12.47 1.43
C PHE A 315 -14.88 12.82 -0.04
N TRP A 316 -14.74 14.09 -0.45
CA TRP A 316 -15.06 14.48 -1.83
C TRP A 316 -14.00 13.96 -2.81
N GLU A 317 -12.73 14.18 -2.49
CA GLU A 317 -11.59 13.72 -3.27
C GLU A 317 -11.59 12.19 -3.41
N ARG A 318 -11.78 11.44 -2.32
CA ARG A 318 -11.92 9.98 -2.33
C ARG A 318 -13.01 9.52 -3.30
N ASN A 319 -14.25 10.00 -3.09
CA ASN A 319 -15.36 9.58 -3.92
C ASN A 319 -15.22 10.02 -5.39
N MET A 320 -14.43 11.06 -5.68
CA MET A 320 -14.12 11.47 -7.06
C MET A 320 -13.08 10.55 -7.69
N VAL A 321 -11.99 10.25 -6.98
CA VAL A 321 -10.94 9.29 -7.40
C VAL A 321 -11.55 7.91 -7.68
N ASP A 322 -12.41 7.42 -6.78
CA ASP A 322 -13.10 6.13 -6.94
C ASP A 322 -14.11 6.17 -8.10
N ARG A 323 -14.84 7.28 -8.28
CA ARG A 323 -15.78 7.47 -9.40
C ARG A 323 -15.09 7.54 -10.76
N LEU A 324 -13.86 8.05 -10.82
CA LEU A 324 -13.08 8.17 -12.05
C LEU A 324 -12.42 6.83 -12.44
N GLY A 325 -12.15 5.94 -11.48
CA GLY A 325 -11.51 4.65 -11.75
C GLY A 325 -10.05 4.79 -12.21
N VAL A 326 -9.29 5.66 -11.55
CA VAL A 326 -7.90 6.01 -11.93
C VAL A 326 -6.92 5.93 -10.76
N THR A 327 -5.62 5.85 -11.06
CA THR A 327 -4.53 5.96 -10.07
C THR A 327 -4.56 7.33 -9.38
N PHE A 328 -3.93 7.47 -8.21
CA PHE A 328 -3.89 8.77 -7.54
C PHE A 328 -3.06 9.79 -8.33
N GLU A 329 -1.98 9.35 -9.00
CA GLU A 329 -1.24 10.16 -9.97
C GLU A 329 -2.13 10.66 -11.13
N ALA A 330 -2.89 9.77 -11.78
CA ALA A 330 -3.80 10.17 -12.86
C ALA A 330 -4.92 11.09 -12.35
N ALA A 331 -5.39 10.94 -11.11
CA ALA A 331 -6.31 11.89 -10.48
C ALA A 331 -5.67 13.26 -10.18
N ILE A 332 -4.38 13.29 -9.83
CA ILE A 332 -3.60 14.54 -9.70
C ILE A 332 -3.47 15.22 -11.06
N ALA A 333 -3.37 14.49 -12.18
CA ALA A 333 -3.42 15.08 -13.52
C ALA A 333 -4.84 15.57 -13.89
N HIS A 334 -5.90 14.83 -13.54
CA HIS A 334 -7.27 14.97 -14.06
C HIS A 334 -7.88 16.39 -13.91
N PRO A 335 -8.59 16.92 -14.93
CA PRO A 335 -9.14 18.28 -14.92
C PRO A 335 -10.33 18.51 -13.96
N ASP A 336 -11.10 17.47 -13.61
CA ASP A 336 -12.20 17.61 -12.64
C ASP A 336 -11.68 17.92 -11.21
N LEU A 337 -10.44 17.55 -10.89
CA LEU A 337 -9.80 17.91 -9.62
C LEU A 337 -9.14 19.28 -9.76
N LYS A 338 -9.69 20.27 -9.05
CA LYS A 338 -9.10 21.62 -8.96
C LYS A 338 -7.88 21.61 -8.04
N VAL A 339 -7.03 22.63 -8.12
CA VAL A 339 -5.75 22.78 -7.39
C VAL A 339 -5.81 22.31 -5.93
N ILE A 340 -6.80 22.76 -5.16
CA ILE A 340 -6.98 22.38 -3.73
C ILE A 340 -7.26 20.88 -3.57
N SER A 341 -8.05 20.28 -4.48
CA SER A 341 -8.33 18.85 -4.48
C SER A 341 -7.11 18.03 -4.92
N LYS A 342 -6.37 18.48 -5.95
CA LYS A 342 -5.07 17.89 -6.33
C LYS A 342 -4.10 17.88 -5.15
N GLN A 343 -3.98 19.00 -4.42
CA GLN A 343 -3.14 19.10 -3.21
C GLN A 343 -3.60 18.15 -2.09
N ARG A 344 -4.90 17.91 -1.93
CA ARG A 344 -5.41 16.92 -0.96
C ARG A 344 -5.05 15.48 -1.33
N VAL A 345 -4.94 15.15 -2.63
CA VAL A 345 -4.40 13.86 -3.06
C VAL A 345 -2.90 13.77 -2.74
N LYS A 346 -2.11 14.77 -3.14
CA LYS A 346 -0.67 14.88 -2.85
C LYS A 346 -0.38 14.72 -1.34
N ASN A 347 -1.12 15.42 -0.48
CA ASN A 347 -1.00 15.31 0.97
C ASN A 347 -1.35 13.91 1.51
N PHE A 348 -2.45 13.31 1.05
CA PHE A 348 -2.86 11.96 1.47
C PHE A 348 -1.82 10.90 1.08
N LEU A 349 -1.27 10.97 -0.14
CA LEU A 349 -0.18 10.09 -0.57
C LEU A 349 1.05 10.27 0.34
N LYS A 350 1.45 11.51 0.62
CA LYS A 350 2.59 11.79 1.51
C LYS A 350 2.41 11.20 2.92
N GLU A 351 1.22 11.35 3.50
CA GLU A 351 0.88 10.74 4.79
C GLU A 351 0.86 9.20 4.71
N ALA A 352 0.34 8.61 3.62
CA ALA A 352 0.25 7.16 3.46
C ALA A 352 1.62 6.51 3.23
N TYR A 353 2.48 7.15 2.42
CA TYR A 353 3.83 6.68 2.14
C TYR A 353 4.71 6.74 3.39
N ALA A 354 4.58 7.82 4.19
CA ALA A 354 5.20 7.91 5.51
C ALA A 354 4.71 6.81 6.47
N ALA A 355 3.42 6.44 6.42
CA ALA A 355 2.88 5.34 7.23
C ALA A 355 3.45 3.97 6.82
N PHE A 356 3.51 3.67 5.52
CA PHE A 356 4.13 2.42 5.03
C PHE A 356 5.62 2.36 5.38
N ALA A 357 6.38 3.41 5.08
CA ALA A 357 7.80 3.51 5.38
C ALA A 357 8.08 3.39 6.90
N GLY A 358 7.21 3.98 7.73
CA GLY A 358 7.26 3.89 9.20
C GLY A 358 7.11 2.48 9.76
N THR A 359 6.69 1.50 8.96
CA THR A 359 6.72 0.07 9.36
C THR A 359 8.10 -0.57 9.21
N GLY A 360 8.99 -0.02 8.38
CA GLY A 360 10.29 -0.59 8.03
C GLY A 360 10.24 -1.88 7.19
N ILE A 361 9.04 -2.36 6.81
CA ILE A 361 8.86 -3.65 6.12
C ILE A 361 9.30 -3.57 4.65
N VAL A 362 8.96 -2.47 3.98
CA VAL A 362 9.26 -2.19 2.57
C VAL A 362 10.09 -0.91 2.53
N HIS A 363 11.19 -0.95 1.79
CA HIS A 363 12.24 0.07 1.67
C HIS A 363 13.07 -0.17 0.40
#